data_AF-A0A968X2J8-F1
#
_entry.id   AF-A0A968X2J8-F1
#
_cell.length_a   1.000
_cell.length_b   1.000
_cell.length_c   1.000
_cell.angle_alpha   90.00
_cell.angle_beta   90.00
_cell.angle_gamma   90.00
#
_symmetry.space_group_name_H-M   'P 1'
#
loop_
_entity.id
_entity.type
_entity.pdbx_description
1 polymer ?
#
loop_
_entity_poly.entity_id
_entity_poly.type
_entity_poly.pdbx_seq_one_letter_code
_entity_poly.pdbx_strand_id
1 'polypeptide(L)'
;MICGSEGTLAVLTEAELKLVSLPQQTAIVLIAFDDLNASLEAVPHILEAEPSAVEQLDRYTMQMQREAGGEYSIANFIGADDPDSVLITEFYGASDAELQAKIDTLQTILLRTGSRHRTYRFTDAPSQNAVWQMRKAQAGLMMRQRSAWKPVNLIEDVAVPVQHLAAYIRDICKAADEVGLTMTMGAHASAGCLHVSPFVNLKEQADIFKMRKLAEAAAELVLNYKGALSSEHGDGLARSWLNRHVFGEEIYNAFKQVKRAFDPHNLMNPGKIVDGPPIEDNLRFGTNYSTTQPITLFDWSADGGIVNAIEQCSGVGYCRKVDSGTLCPSYKVTLDERDTTRGRANALRNALSGRLPREALYSDEMRDVLDLCVGCKACQSECPSSIDMARIKSEWQHQYHQRHGLSLGEWLFANMPRIGEWLSHAPPLAKFANGLLDAELFAAPIKKLLGVAQERDLPKFAEQGMGGRGWGIRSDRSPNPHPLLPNSPSRCRAVSMVRLQVENRDLRADVEAHAHEVA
;
A
#
# COMPACT_ATOMS: atom_id res chain seq x y z
N MET A 1 -25.24 -16.71 -13.30
CA MET A 1 -24.73 -16.20 -14.60
C MET A 1 -23.93 -14.92 -14.45
N ILE A 2 -24.40 -13.89 -13.73
CA ILE A 2 -23.66 -12.62 -13.60
C ILE A 2 -22.51 -12.67 -12.59
N CYS A 3 -22.66 -13.38 -11.46
CA CYS A 3 -21.58 -13.58 -10.50
C CYS A 3 -20.38 -14.26 -11.19
N GLY A 4 -19.19 -13.67 -11.05
CA GLY A 4 -17.96 -14.16 -11.72
C GLY A 4 -17.85 -13.79 -13.21
N SER A 5 -18.78 -13.01 -13.77
CA SER A 5 -18.71 -12.62 -15.19
C SER A 5 -17.69 -11.52 -15.50
N GLU A 6 -17.07 -10.91 -14.49
CA GLU A 6 -15.99 -9.93 -14.63
C GLU A 6 -16.32 -8.76 -15.58
N GLY A 7 -17.57 -8.30 -15.58
CA GLY A 7 -18.02 -7.21 -16.45
C GLY A 7 -18.09 -7.58 -17.93
N THR A 8 -17.98 -8.87 -18.28
CA THR A 8 -18.07 -9.33 -19.68
C THR A 8 -19.50 -9.49 -20.18
N LEU A 9 -20.48 -9.57 -19.28
CA LEU A 9 -21.90 -9.80 -19.63
C LEU A 9 -22.80 -8.61 -19.31
N ALA A 10 -22.52 -7.86 -18.24
CA ALA A 10 -23.32 -6.73 -17.79
C ALA A 10 -22.51 -5.82 -16.85
N VAL A 11 -22.99 -4.59 -16.64
CA VAL A 11 -22.57 -3.72 -15.54
C VAL A 11 -23.54 -3.93 -14.37
N LEU A 12 -23.02 -4.26 -13.19
CA LEU A 12 -23.81 -4.36 -11.97
C LEU A 12 -23.95 -2.96 -11.35
N THR A 13 -25.18 -2.50 -11.11
CA THR A 13 -25.45 -1.20 -10.49
C THR A 13 -25.79 -1.31 -9.02
N GLU A 14 -26.49 -2.38 -8.63
CA GLU A 14 -26.97 -2.61 -7.27
C GLU A 14 -26.92 -4.12 -6.95
N ALA A 15 -26.75 -4.47 -5.67
CA ALA A 15 -26.75 -5.84 -5.20
C ALA A 15 -27.38 -5.94 -3.81
N GLU A 16 -28.28 -6.91 -3.61
CA GLU A 16 -28.78 -7.29 -2.30
C GLU A 16 -27.91 -8.43 -1.74
N LEU A 17 -27.35 -8.22 -0.55
CA LEU A 17 -26.43 -9.18 0.08
C LEU A 17 -27.04 -9.76 1.36
N LYS A 18 -26.96 -11.09 1.49
CA LYS A 18 -27.29 -11.76 2.74
C LYS A 18 -26.15 -11.52 3.74
N LEU A 19 -26.50 -10.93 4.89
CA LEU A 19 -25.55 -10.69 5.98
C LEU A 19 -25.51 -11.88 6.96
N VAL A 20 -24.39 -12.03 7.64
CA VAL A 20 -24.19 -12.97 8.76
C VAL A 20 -24.00 -12.19 10.05
N SER A 21 -24.32 -12.81 11.19
CA SER A 21 -24.06 -12.21 12.51
C SER A 21 -22.56 -12.11 12.77
N LEU A 22 -22.15 -11.04 13.45
CA LEU A 22 -20.78 -10.92 13.93
C LEU A 22 -20.50 -11.99 15.01
N PRO A 23 -19.29 -12.58 15.02
CA PRO A 23 -18.90 -13.50 16.09
C PRO A 23 -18.91 -12.78 17.45
N GLN A 24 -19.35 -13.46 18.50
CA GLN A 24 -19.40 -12.87 19.85
C GLN A 24 -17.99 -12.70 20.43
N GLN A 25 -17.15 -13.69 20.22
CA GLN A 25 -15.75 -13.67 20.60
C GLN A 25 -14.89 -14.38 19.55
N THR A 26 -13.64 -13.93 19.45
CA THR A 26 -12.65 -14.47 18.54
C THR A 26 -11.33 -14.71 19.27
N ALA A 27 -10.56 -15.68 18.80
CA ALA A 27 -9.18 -15.88 19.24
C ALA A 27 -8.30 -16.26 18.04
N ILE A 28 -7.04 -15.85 18.10
CA ILE A 28 -6.03 -16.21 17.10
C ILE A 28 -4.93 -17.04 17.75
N VAL A 29 -4.53 -18.12 17.08
CA VAL A 29 -3.34 -18.92 17.40
C VAL A 29 -2.40 -18.86 16.20
N LEU A 30 -1.21 -18.31 16.40
CA LEU A 30 -0.10 -18.41 15.45
C LEU A 30 0.63 -19.72 15.68
N ILE A 31 0.83 -20.51 14.63
CA ILE A 31 1.54 -21.78 14.67
C ILE A 31 2.78 -21.66 13.79
N ALA A 32 3.95 -21.59 14.42
CA ALA A 32 5.24 -21.38 13.77
C ALA A 32 5.97 -22.70 13.50
N PHE A 33 6.28 -22.98 12.24
CA PHE A 33 6.94 -24.19 11.76
C PHE A 33 8.34 -23.89 11.22
N ASP A 34 9.30 -24.77 11.50
CA ASP A 34 10.67 -24.69 10.94
C ASP A 34 10.78 -25.29 9.52
N ASP A 35 9.67 -25.74 8.95
CA ASP A 35 9.59 -26.23 7.57
C ASP A 35 8.26 -25.77 6.95
N LEU A 36 8.35 -25.13 5.79
CA LEU A 36 7.19 -24.62 5.07
C LEU A 36 6.22 -25.73 4.70
N ASN A 37 6.71 -26.86 4.20
CA ASN A 37 5.85 -27.91 3.69
C ASN A 37 5.13 -28.64 4.84
N ALA A 38 5.81 -28.88 5.96
CA ALA A 38 5.24 -29.41 7.19
C ALA A 38 4.10 -28.52 7.72
N SER A 39 4.19 -27.20 7.54
CA SER A 39 3.08 -26.29 7.87
C SER A 39 1.85 -26.57 6.99
N LEU A 40 2.03 -26.80 5.69
CA LEU A 40 0.95 -27.08 4.75
C LEU A 40 0.37 -28.50 4.97
N GLU A 41 1.20 -29.48 5.31
CA GLU A 41 0.79 -30.85 5.65
C GLU A 41 -0.05 -30.88 6.94
N ALA A 42 0.13 -29.91 7.84
CA ALA A 42 -0.68 -29.77 9.05
C ALA A 42 -2.08 -29.18 8.79
N VAL A 43 -2.32 -28.51 7.66
CA VAL A 43 -3.57 -27.79 7.38
C VAL A 43 -4.82 -28.68 7.37
N PRO A 44 -4.84 -29.89 6.79
CA PRO A 44 -6.01 -30.76 6.89
C PRO A 44 -6.36 -31.15 8.33
N HIS A 45 -5.34 -31.33 9.17
CA HIS A 45 -5.49 -31.68 10.60
C HIS A 45 -5.98 -30.49 11.42
N ILE A 46 -5.28 -29.36 11.30
CA ILE A 46 -5.87 -28.02 11.22
C ILE A 46 -7.38 -27.88 11.42
N LEU A 47 -8.05 -28.20 10.31
CA LEU A 47 -9.47 -28.03 10.08
C LEU A 47 -10.35 -28.94 10.94
N GLU A 48 -9.82 -30.03 11.51
CA GLU A 48 -10.53 -30.87 12.48
C GLU A 48 -10.87 -30.09 13.77
N ALA A 49 -10.17 -28.99 14.06
CA ALA A 49 -10.47 -28.09 15.18
C ALA A 49 -11.55 -27.03 14.83
N GLU A 50 -12.10 -27.05 13.61
CA GLU A 50 -13.11 -26.10 13.12
C GLU A 50 -12.72 -24.60 13.27
N PRO A 51 -11.55 -24.18 12.75
CA PRO A 51 -11.19 -22.76 12.72
C PRO A 51 -12.10 -21.98 11.75
N SER A 52 -12.26 -20.67 12.00
CA SER A 52 -12.93 -19.76 11.06
C SER A 52 -12.05 -19.43 9.87
N ALA A 53 -10.73 -19.35 10.07
CA ALA A 53 -9.75 -19.09 9.02
C ALA A 53 -8.39 -19.70 9.36
N VAL A 54 -7.66 -20.13 8.33
CA VAL A 54 -6.23 -20.47 8.42
C VAL A 54 -5.51 -19.75 7.29
N GLU A 55 -4.66 -18.79 7.64
CA GLU A 55 -3.80 -18.06 6.71
C GLU A 55 -2.35 -18.51 6.84
N GLN A 56 -1.55 -18.40 5.78
CA GLN A 56 -0.14 -18.78 5.80
C GLN A 56 0.78 -17.59 5.46
N LEU A 57 1.89 -17.49 6.21
CA LEU A 57 3.02 -16.58 5.99
C LEU A 57 4.28 -17.37 5.69
N ASP A 58 4.98 -17.08 4.60
CA ASP A 58 6.28 -17.67 4.33
C ASP A 58 7.45 -16.88 4.94
N ARG A 59 8.64 -17.49 4.90
CA ARG A 59 9.89 -16.91 5.40
C ARG A 59 10.20 -15.55 4.79
N TYR A 60 10.04 -15.38 3.48
CA TYR A 60 10.33 -14.11 2.82
C TYR A 60 9.42 -12.98 3.32
N THR A 61 8.11 -13.24 3.40
CA THR A 61 7.15 -12.28 3.92
C THR A 61 7.44 -11.90 5.36
N MET A 62 7.77 -12.89 6.20
CA MET A 62 8.15 -12.65 7.59
C MET A 62 9.43 -11.82 7.71
N GLN A 63 10.42 -12.03 6.83
CA GLN A 63 11.61 -11.20 6.77
C GLN A 63 11.27 -9.74 6.41
N MET A 64 10.45 -9.53 5.38
CA MET A 64 10.00 -8.18 4.98
C MET A 64 9.21 -7.49 6.09
N GLN A 65 8.41 -8.23 6.86
CA GLN A 65 7.71 -7.75 8.04
C GLN A 65 8.70 -7.28 9.14
N ARG A 66 9.73 -8.08 9.44
CA ARG A 66 10.77 -7.71 10.41
C ARG A 66 11.54 -6.46 9.98
N GLU A 67 11.95 -6.39 8.72
CA GLU A 67 12.67 -5.24 8.16
C GLU A 67 11.81 -3.98 8.11
N ALA A 68 10.51 -4.12 7.91
CA ALA A 68 9.58 -3.00 7.98
C ALA A 68 9.46 -2.42 9.40
N GLY A 69 9.56 -3.27 10.43
CA GLY A 69 9.43 -2.86 11.81
C GLY A 69 8.03 -2.34 12.16
N GLY A 70 7.92 -1.70 13.32
CA GLY A 70 6.66 -1.08 13.78
C GLY A 70 5.51 -2.09 13.86
N GLU A 71 4.30 -1.64 13.52
CA GLU A 71 3.06 -2.44 13.58
C GLU A 71 3.04 -3.62 12.58
N TYR A 72 3.87 -3.59 11.54
CA TYR A 72 3.94 -4.64 10.52
C TYR A 72 4.89 -5.78 10.89
N SER A 73 5.64 -5.67 11.98
CA SER A 73 6.64 -6.66 12.35
C SER A 73 6.03 -7.88 13.03
N ILE A 74 6.26 -9.06 12.46
CA ILE A 74 5.88 -10.33 13.09
C ILE A 74 6.62 -10.57 14.42
N ALA A 75 7.77 -9.92 14.63
CA ALA A 75 8.51 -9.99 15.87
C ALA A 75 7.71 -9.50 17.09
N ASN A 76 6.68 -8.67 16.88
CA ASN A 76 5.77 -8.24 17.94
C ASN A 76 4.94 -9.40 18.52
N PHE A 77 4.76 -10.47 17.74
CA PHE A 77 3.89 -11.60 18.08
C PHE A 77 4.68 -12.87 18.45
N ILE A 78 5.80 -13.12 17.74
CA ILE A 78 6.60 -14.34 17.93
C ILE A 78 8.01 -14.07 18.48
N GLY A 79 8.35 -12.81 18.77
CA GLY A 79 9.66 -12.44 19.32
C GLY A 79 10.81 -12.72 18.36
N ALA A 80 11.86 -13.36 18.91
CA ALA A 80 13.09 -13.70 18.18
C ALA A 80 13.01 -15.02 17.40
N ASP A 81 11.90 -15.76 17.50
CA ASP A 81 11.70 -16.98 16.72
C ASP A 81 11.77 -16.71 15.23
N ASP A 82 12.39 -17.62 14.48
CA ASP A 82 12.68 -17.44 13.05
C ASP A 82 12.20 -18.64 12.20
N PRO A 83 10.88 -18.92 12.20
CA PRO A 83 10.30 -20.05 11.49
C PRO A 83 10.36 -19.87 9.95
N ASP A 84 10.23 -20.98 9.23
CA ASP A 84 10.08 -20.98 7.76
C ASP A 84 8.65 -20.67 7.33
N SER A 85 7.66 -20.96 8.18
CA SER A 85 6.26 -20.68 7.93
C SER A 85 5.49 -20.42 9.22
N VAL A 86 4.51 -19.52 9.16
CA VAL A 86 3.54 -19.30 10.24
C VAL A 86 2.13 -19.47 9.70
N LEU A 87 1.34 -20.31 10.35
CA LEU A 87 -0.11 -20.37 10.15
C LEU A 87 -0.82 -19.47 11.16
N ILE A 88 -1.64 -18.54 10.67
CA ILE A 88 -2.53 -17.71 11.48
C ILE A 88 -3.89 -18.41 11.52
N THR A 89 -4.25 -18.99 12.66
CA THR A 89 -5.49 -19.75 12.83
C THR A 89 -6.47 -18.97 13.71
N GLU A 90 -7.62 -18.59 13.17
CA GLU A 90 -8.68 -17.88 13.91
C GLU A 90 -9.81 -18.85 14.31
N PHE A 91 -10.38 -18.61 15.48
CA PHE A 91 -11.57 -19.31 15.98
C PHE A 91 -12.65 -18.32 16.36
N TYR A 92 -13.90 -18.71 16.09
CA TYR A 92 -15.09 -18.05 16.63
C TYR A 92 -15.66 -18.86 17.79
N GLY A 93 -16.22 -18.17 18.78
CA GLY A 93 -16.92 -18.79 19.89
C GLY A 93 -17.94 -17.85 20.53
N ALA A 94 -18.90 -18.44 21.24
CA ALA A 94 -19.88 -17.73 22.06
C ALA A 94 -19.35 -17.39 23.47
N SER A 95 -18.24 -17.99 23.89
CA SER A 95 -17.64 -17.74 25.21
C SER A 95 -16.15 -18.11 25.24
N ASP A 96 -15.44 -17.58 26.25
CA ASP A 96 -14.00 -17.83 26.42
C ASP A 96 -13.72 -19.32 26.66
N ALA A 97 -14.67 -20.02 27.30
CA ALA A 97 -14.59 -21.46 27.54
C ALA A 97 -14.69 -22.28 26.24
N GLU A 98 -15.55 -21.86 25.30
CA GLU A 98 -15.66 -22.50 23.99
C GLU A 98 -14.39 -22.27 23.16
N LEU A 99 -13.88 -21.04 23.13
CA LEU A 99 -12.63 -20.70 22.45
C LEU A 99 -11.46 -21.50 23.03
N GLN A 100 -11.38 -21.61 24.37
CA GLN A 100 -10.37 -22.42 25.04
C GLN A 100 -10.46 -23.89 24.60
N ALA A 101 -11.65 -24.48 24.59
CA ALA A 101 -11.84 -25.87 24.20
C ALA A 101 -11.42 -26.15 22.75
N LYS A 102 -11.68 -25.22 21.83
CA LYS A 102 -11.21 -25.30 20.43
C LYS A 102 -9.69 -25.23 20.34
N ILE A 103 -9.07 -24.34 21.11
CA ILE A 103 -7.60 -24.20 21.17
C ILE A 103 -6.95 -25.47 21.77
N ASP A 104 -7.53 -26.05 22.82
CA ASP A 104 -7.03 -27.30 23.43
C ASP A 104 -7.15 -28.48 22.44
N THR A 105 -8.23 -28.50 21.66
CA THR A 105 -8.44 -29.47 20.57
C THR A 105 -7.37 -29.32 19.50
N LEU A 106 -7.12 -28.08 19.04
CA LEU A 106 -6.03 -27.76 18.11
C LEU A 106 -4.67 -28.26 18.64
N GLN A 107 -4.34 -27.98 19.91
CA GLN A 107 -3.09 -28.44 20.51
C GLN A 107 -2.98 -29.97 20.50
N THR A 108 -4.06 -30.67 20.82
CA THR A 108 -4.12 -32.14 20.79
C THR A 108 -3.89 -32.67 19.37
N ILE A 109 -4.48 -32.03 18.37
CA ILE A 109 -4.30 -32.39 16.95
C ILE A 109 -2.84 -32.16 16.52
N LEU A 110 -2.27 -31.00 16.84
CA LEU A 110 -0.89 -30.66 16.47
C LEU A 110 0.13 -31.65 17.05
N LEU A 111 -0.10 -32.16 18.27
CA LEU A 111 0.74 -33.22 18.84
C LEU A 111 0.73 -34.52 18.03
N ARG A 112 -0.36 -34.83 17.30
CA ARG A 112 -0.47 -36.03 16.44
C ARG A 112 0.29 -35.87 15.13
N THR A 113 0.43 -34.65 14.63
CA THR A 113 1.13 -34.40 13.35
C THR A 113 2.63 -34.69 13.44
N GLY A 114 3.21 -34.67 14.66
CA GLY A 114 4.63 -34.92 14.89
C GLY A 114 5.57 -33.80 14.40
N SER A 115 5.05 -32.77 13.73
CA SER A 115 5.83 -31.64 13.23
C SER A 115 6.32 -30.77 14.39
N ARG A 116 7.58 -30.33 14.34
CA ARG A 116 8.10 -29.33 15.28
C ARG A 116 7.43 -27.99 15.03
N HIS A 117 6.74 -27.48 16.04
CA HIS A 117 6.04 -26.22 15.95
C HIS A 117 6.04 -25.50 17.30
N ARG A 118 5.75 -24.20 17.26
CA ARG A 118 5.49 -23.36 18.45
C ARG A 118 4.20 -22.62 18.27
N THR A 119 3.48 -22.35 19.36
CA THR A 119 2.18 -21.68 19.32
C THR A 119 2.18 -20.39 20.12
N TYR A 120 1.59 -19.33 19.57
CA TYR A 120 1.39 -18.04 20.24
C TYR A 120 -0.08 -17.67 20.18
N ARG A 121 -0.68 -17.31 21.32
CA ARG A 121 -2.12 -17.14 21.45
C ARG A 121 -2.50 -15.69 21.76
N PHE A 122 -3.54 -15.21 21.10
CA PHE A 122 -4.07 -13.85 21.25
C PHE A 122 -5.60 -13.92 21.39
N THR A 123 -6.12 -13.42 22.52
CA THR A 123 -7.56 -13.44 22.85
C THR A 123 -8.15 -12.05 23.05
N ASP A 124 -7.33 -11.01 23.21
CA ASP A 124 -7.80 -9.64 23.27
C ASP A 124 -7.93 -9.02 21.87
N ALA A 125 -8.92 -8.15 21.67
CA ALA A 125 -9.19 -7.53 20.39
C ALA A 125 -8.02 -6.67 19.85
N PRO A 126 -7.31 -5.86 20.67
CA PRO A 126 -6.14 -5.11 20.19
C PRO A 126 -5.06 -6.00 19.56
N SER A 127 -4.65 -7.08 20.22
CA SER A 127 -3.64 -8.00 19.69
C SER A 127 -4.11 -8.70 18.42
N GLN A 128 -5.37 -9.14 18.37
CA GLN A 128 -5.94 -9.78 17.17
C GLN A 128 -5.99 -8.83 15.97
N ASN A 129 -6.41 -7.58 16.20
CA ASN A 129 -6.42 -6.55 15.17
C ASN A 129 -5.00 -6.27 14.65
N ALA A 130 -3.99 -6.24 15.52
CA ALA A 130 -2.61 -6.06 15.13
C ALA A 130 -2.09 -7.23 14.26
N VAL A 131 -2.42 -8.47 14.61
CA VAL A 131 -2.09 -9.65 13.76
C VAL A 131 -2.74 -9.52 12.39
N TRP A 132 -4.02 -9.14 12.32
CA TRP A 132 -4.72 -8.96 11.05
C TRP A 132 -4.18 -7.80 10.21
N GLN A 133 -3.80 -6.69 10.84
CA GLN A 133 -3.13 -5.58 10.15
C GLN A 133 -1.79 -6.02 9.54
N MET A 134 -0.99 -6.78 10.29
CA MET A 134 0.27 -7.35 9.83
C MET A 134 0.05 -8.32 8.64
N ARG A 135 -0.95 -9.20 8.70
CA ARG A 135 -1.33 -10.11 7.60
C ARG A 135 -1.86 -9.38 6.36
N LYS A 136 -2.61 -8.28 6.51
CA LYS A 136 -3.13 -7.50 5.37
C LYS A 136 -2.06 -6.70 4.64
N ALA A 137 -0.95 -6.38 5.31
CA ALA A 137 0.12 -5.56 4.75
C ALA A 137 1.03 -6.28 3.75
N GLN A 138 1.01 -7.62 3.70
CA GLN A 138 1.93 -8.47 2.94
C GLN A 138 2.20 -8.03 1.51
N ALA A 139 1.16 -7.87 0.69
CA ALA A 139 1.32 -7.57 -0.74
C ALA A 139 2.10 -6.27 -0.98
N GLY A 140 1.92 -5.28 -0.09
CA GLY A 140 2.71 -4.06 -0.17
C GLY A 140 4.13 -4.21 0.39
N LEU A 141 4.32 -5.04 1.44
CA LEU A 141 5.63 -5.34 2.04
C LEU A 141 6.56 -6.07 1.06
N MET A 142 6.03 -7.02 0.30
CA MET A 142 6.77 -7.77 -0.72
C MET A 142 7.45 -6.86 -1.74
N MET A 143 6.91 -5.66 -1.97
CA MET A 143 7.42 -4.68 -2.91
C MET A 143 8.55 -3.78 -2.36
N ARG A 144 8.87 -3.90 -1.06
CA ARG A 144 9.98 -3.18 -0.41
C ARG A 144 11.36 -3.60 -0.91
N GLN A 145 11.49 -4.79 -1.51
CA GLN A 145 12.73 -5.23 -2.14
C GLN A 145 13.17 -4.22 -3.21
N ARG A 146 14.36 -3.62 -3.03
CA ARG A 146 14.90 -2.58 -3.92
C ARG A 146 15.69 -3.21 -5.07
N SER A 147 15.01 -3.95 -5.93
CA SER A 147 15.62 -4.63 -7.08
C SER A 147 14.73 -4.56 -8.32
N ALA A 148 15.31 -4.79 -9.51
CA ALA A 148 14.56 -4.90 -10.76
C ALA A 148 13.69 -6.16 -10.82
N TRP A 149 14.07 -7.22 -10.09
CA TRP A 149 13.25 -8.40 -9.88
C TRP A 149 12.23 -8.11 -8.79
N LYS A 150 10.96 -8.12 -9.17
CA LYS A 150 9.84 -7.87 -8.26
C LYS A 150 8.98 -9.12 -8.15
N PRO A 151 8.37 -9.37 -6.99
CA PRO A 151 7.35 -10.38 -6.89
C PRO A 151 6.18 -9.97 -7.81
N VAL A 152 5.88 -10.82 -8.79
CA VAL A 152 4.78 -10.63 -9.72
C VAL A 152 3.67 -11.60 -9.36
N ASN A 153 2.48 -11.07 -9.17
CA ASN A 153 1.28 -11.83 -8.84
C ASN A 153 0.89 -12.75 -10.01
N LEU A 154 1.49 -13.94 -10.08
CA LEU A 154 1.35 -14.88 -11.19
C LEU A 154 0.37 -16.00 -10.85
N ILE A 155 0.66 -16.75 -9.78
CA ILE A 155 -0.15 -17.87 -9.30
C ILE A 155 -0.87 -17.40 -8.03
N GLU A 156 -1.69 -16.36 -8.18
CA GLU A 156 -2.31 -15.66 -7.04
C GLU A 156 -3.79 -15.96 -6.83
N ASP A 157 -4.23 -17.11 -7.30
CA ASP A 157 -5.64 -17.47 -7.15
C ASP A 157 -5.92 -18.97 -7.33
N VAL A 158 -4.87 -19.79 -7.21
CA VAL A 158 -5.01 -21.22 -7.47
C VAL A 158 -5.51 -21.91 -6.21
N ALA A 159 -6.62 -22.62 -6.33
CA ALA A 159 -7.15 -23.44 -5.26
C ALA A 159 -6.98 -24.92 -5.57
N VAL A 160 -6.48 -25.70 -4.61
CA VAL A 160 -6.45 -27.17 -4.67
C VAL A 160 -7.12 -27.75 -3.43
N PRO A 161 -7.63 -29.00 -3.47
CA PRO A 161 -8.10 -29.66 -2.26
C PRO A 161 -7.03 -29.59 -1.17
N VAL A 162 -7.42 -29.24 0.06
CA VAL A 162 -6.48 -28.98 1.17
C VAL A 162 -5.55 -30.16 1.45
N GLN A 163 -5.98 -31.40 1.16
CA GLN A 163 -5.17 -32.61 1.29
C GLN A 163 -3.99 -32.67 0.30
N HIS A 164 -4.02 -31.85 -0.74
CA HIS A 164 -3.01 -31.78 -1.79
C HIS A 164 -2.15 -30.51 -1.71
N LEU A 165 -2.45 -29.59 -0.79
CA LEU A 165 -1.80 -28.28 -0.68
C LEU A 165 -0.27 -28.37 -0.62
N ALA A 166 0.24 -29.21 0.28
CA ALA A 166 1.67 -29.48 0.46
C ALA A 166 2.32 -30.11 -0.78
N ALA A 167 1.65 -31.07 -1.42
CA ALA A 167 2.16 -31.74 -2.61
C ALA A 167 2.23 -30.78 -3.80
N TYR A 168 1.18 -30.00 -4.01
CA TYR A 168 1.11 -28.98 -5.06
C TYR A 168 2.21 -27.93 -4.90
N ILE A 169 2.42 -27.38 -3.70
CA ILE A 169 3.49 -26.39 -3.46
C ILE A 169 4.88 -26.98 -3.72
N ARG A 170 5.13 -28.22 -3.30
CA ARG A 170 6.40 -28.92 -3.58
C ARG A 170 6.66 -29.05 -5.09
N ASP A 171 5.64 -29.38 -5.87
CA ASP A 171 5.78 -29.50 -7.33
C ASP A 171 5.89 -28.12 -8.02
N ILE A 172 5.22 -27.09 -7.52
CA ILE A 172 5.39 -25.71 -8.00
C ILE A 172 6.79 -25.17 -7.71
N CYS A 173 7.34 -25.43 -6.52
CA CYS A 173 8.73 -25.08 -6.20
C CYS A 173 9.70 -25.75 -7.18
N LYS A 174 9.50 -27.04 -7.46
CA LYS A 174 10.30 -27.76 -8.47
C LYS A 174 10.18 -27.13 -9.86
N ALA A 175 8.98 -26.77 -10.30
CA ALA A 175 8.77 -26.11 -11.59
C ALA A 175 9.45 -24.73 -11.67
N ALA A 176 9.46 -23.98 -10.57
CA ALA A 176 10.16 -22.70 -10.48
C ALA A 176 11.68 -22.87 -10.51
N ASP A 177 12.22 -23.87 -9.80
CA ASP A 177 13.64 -24.22 -9.81
C ASP A 177 14.13 -24.61 -11.21
N GLU A 178 13.33 -25.37 -11.97
CA GLU A 178 13.65 -25.79 -13.35
C GLU A 178 13.84 -24.59 -14.30
N VAL A 179 13.15 -23.47 -14.06
CA VAL A 179 13.29 -22.23 -14.84
C VAL A 179 14.17 -21.18 -14.15
N GLY A 180 14.72 -21.48 -12.97
CA GLY A 180 15.59 -20.60 -12.21
C GLY A 180 14.87 -19.36 -11.67
N LEU A 181 13.64 -19.51 -11.17
CA LEU A 181 12.88 -18.47 -10.49
C LEU A 181 12.79 -18.74 -8.99
N THR A 182 13.11 -17.73 -8.19
CA THR A 182 12.76 -17.71 -6.77
C THR A 182 11.33 -17.23 -6.61
N MET A 183 10.64 -17.66 -5.55
CA MET A 183 9.26 -17.28 -5.27
C MET A 183 9.07 -16.94 -3.80
N THR A 184 8.00 -16.21 -3.53
CA THR A 184 7.40 -16.08 -2.21
C THR A 184 5.95 -16.51 -2.28
N MET A 185 5.40 -16.94 -1.15
CA MET A 185 4.04 -17.44 -1.07
C MET A 185 3.29 -16.99 0.18
N GLY A 186 1.99 -16.82 0.00
CA GLY A 186 0.99 -16.86 1.06
C GLY A 186 -0.13 -17.81 0.66
N ALA A 187 -1.05 -18.06 1.58
CA ALA A 187 -2.24 -18.85 1.27
C ALA A 187 -3.40 -18.50 2.19
N HIS A 188 -4.61 -18.53 1.63
CA HIS A 188 -5.83 -18.83 2.39
C HIS A 188 -5.86 -20.35 2.59
N ALA A 189 -5.00 -20.85 3.48
CA ALA A 189 -4.70 -22.27 3.63
C ALA A 189 -5.95 -23.10 3.93
N SER A 190 -6.88 -22.59 4.74
CA SER A 190 -8.16 -23.27 5.02
C SER A 190 -9.06 -23.45 3.80
N ALA A 191 -8.92 -22.59 2.80
CA ALA A 191 -9.64 -22.68 1.52
C ALA A 191 -8.84 -23.46 0.45
N GLY A 192 -7.60 -23.86 0.75
CA GLY A 192 -6.69 -24.44 -0.23
C GLY A 192 -6.26 -23.46 -1.33
N CYS A 193 -6.51 -22.16 -1.16
CA CYS A 193 -6.20 -21.11 -2.13
C CYS A 193 -4.81 -20.52 -1.86
N LEU A 194 -4.00 -20.44 -2.90
CA LEU A 194 -2.58 -20.13 -2.88
C LEU A 194 -2.28 -18.82 -3.59
N HIS A 195 -1.36 -18.06 -2.99
CA HIS A 195 -0.83 -16.79 -3.47
C HIS A 195 0.67 -16.89 -3.67
N VAL A 196 1.11 -17.39 -4.83
CA VAL A 196 2.52 -17.59 -5.17
C VAL A 196 2.99 -16.54 -6.18
N SER A 197 4.04 -15.84 -5.80
CA SER A 197 4.58 -14.66 -6.47
C SER A 197 6.06 -14.90 -6.82
N PRO A 198 6.40 -15.25 -8.07
CA PRO A 198 7.79 -15.34 -8.52
C PRO A 198 8.46 -13.96 -8.64
N PHE A 199 9.76 -13.92 -8.36
CA PHE A 199 10.59 -12.74 -8.59
C PHE A 199 11.00 -12.66 -10.05
N VAL A 200 10.39 -11.74 -10.79
CA VAL A 200 10.54 -11.62 -12.25
C VAL A 200 10.91 -10.18 -12.60
N ASN A 201 11.85 -10.00 -13.53
CA ASN A 201 12.05 -8.70 -14.17
C ASN A 201 11.25 -8.63 -15.48
N LEU A 202 10.08 -7.99 -15.43
CA LEU A 202 9.17 -7.82 -16.59
C LEU A 202 9.69 -6.85 -17.68
N LYS A 203 10.93 -6.36 -17.55
CA LYS A 203 11.64 -5.60 -18.59
C LYS A 203 12.51 -6.52 -19.46
N GLU A 204 12.77 -7.75 -19.02
CA GLU A 204 13.67 -8.70 -19.68
C GLU A 204 12.91 -9.84 -20.35
N GLN A 205 13.19 -10.08 -21.63
CA GLN A 205 12.50 -11.12 -22.41
C GLN A 205 12.70 -12.53 -21.81
N ALA A 206 13.91 -12.80 -21.28
CA ALA A 206 14.23 -14.09 -20.68
C ALA A 206 13.36 -14.38 -19.44
N ASP A 207 13.10 -13.37 -18.62
CA ASP A 207 12.30 -13.52 -17.41
C ASP A 207 10.79 -13.57 -17.71
N ILE A 208 10.32 -12.85 -18.74
CA ILE A 208 8.95 -13.00 -19.26
C ILE A 208 8.71 -14.43 -19.76
N PHE A 209 9.69 -15.02 -20.45
CA PHE A 209 9.61 -16.42 -20.88
C PHE A 209 9.53 -17.40 -19.71
N LYS A 210 10.37 -17.23 -18.67
CA LYS A 210 10.31 -18.06 -17.45
C LYS A 210 8.96 -17.92 -16.74
N MET A 211 8.44 -16.69 -16.63
CA MET A 211 7.12 -16.41 -16.06
C MET A 211 6.02 -17.18 -16.79
N ARG A 212 6.00 -17.13 -18.13
CA ARG A 212 5.04 -17.90 -18.94
C ARG A 212 5.17 -19.41 -18.66
N LYS A 213 6.40 -19.94 -18.65
CA LYS A 213 6.65 -21.37 -18.39
C LYS A 213 6.15 -21.83 -17.02
N LEU A 214 6.36 -21.01 -16.00
CA LEU A 214 5.85 -21.29 -14.65
C LEU A 214 4.32 -21.24 -14.60
N ALA A 215 3.68 -20.31 -15.31
CA ALA A 215 2.21 -20.25 -15.40
C ALA A 215 1.61 -21.47 -16.13
N GLU A 216 2.24 -21.93 -17.22
CA GLU A 216 1.85 -23.17 -17.91
C GLU A 216 1.98 -24.38 -16.98
N ALA A 217 3.10 -24.50 -16.25
CA ALA A 217 3.30 -25.58 -15.28
C ALA A 217 2.25 -25.55 -14.16
N ALA A 218 1.90 -24.36 -13.65
CA ALA A 218 0.86 -24.21 -12.65
C ALA A 218 -0.52 -24.64 -13.17
N ALA A 219 -0.83 -24.34 -14.43
CA ALA A 219 -2.08 -24.78 -15.08
C ALA A 219 -2.16 -26.31 -15.22
N GLU A 220 -1.05 -26.97 -15.58
CA GLU A 220 -1.02 -28.44 -15.66
C GLU A 220 -1.14 -29.08 -14.27
N LEU A 221 -0.42 -28.54 -13.28
CA LEU A 221 -0.48 -29.05 -11.90
C LEU A 221 -1.87 -28.87 -11.30
N VAL A 222 -2.54 -27.73 -11.53
CA VAL A 222 -3.88 -27.53 -10.97
C VAL A 222 -4.88 -28.55 -11.53
N LEU A 223 -4.77 -28.90 -12.82
CA LEU A 223 -5.59 -29.97 -13.43
C LEU A 223 -5.28 -31.34 -12.81
N ASN A 224 -4.01 -31.67 -12.61
CA ASN A 224 -3.58 -32.93 -11.99
C ASN A 224 -4.09 -33.09 -10.56
N TYR A 225 -4.08 -32.01 -9.79
CA TYR A 225 -4.57 -31.97 -8.41
C TYR A 225 -6.07 -31.69 -8.29
N LYS A 226 -6.80 -31.62 -9.42
CA LYS A 226 -8.25 -31.34 -9.47
C LYS A 226 -8.64 -30.04 -8.78
N GLY A 227 -7.81 -29.02 -8.93
CA GLY A 227 -8.03 -27.68 -8.42
C GLY A 227 -8.73 -26.75 -9.40
N ALA A 228 -8.74 -25.47 -9.06
CA ALA A 228 -9.20 -24.35 -9.89
C ALA A 228 -8.08 -23.33 -10.08
N LEU A 229 -7.89 -22.86 -11.32
CA LEU A 229 -6.86 -21.85 -11.65
C LEU A 229 -7.18 -20.46 -11.08
N SER A 230 -8.46 -20.20 -10.80
CA SER A 230 -8.97 -18.96 -10.23
C SER A 230 -10.08 -19.28 -9.23
N SER A 231 -9.99 -18.74 -8.01
CA SER A 231 -10.89 -18.94 -6.88
C SER A 231 -11.61 -17.66 -6.47
N GLU A 232 -10.87 -16.60 -6.13
CA GLU A 232 -11.37 -15.32 -5.60
C GLU A 232 -11.08 -14.10 -6.49
N HIS A 233 -9.98 -14.08 -7.24
CA HIS A 233 -9.54 -12.91 -8.01
C HIS A 233 -10.17 -12.80 -9.41
N GLY A 234 -10.66 -13.91 -9.96
CA GLY A 234 -11.22 -13.98 -11.32
C GLY A 234 -10.13 -13.97 -12.41
N ASP A 235 -10.40 -14.56 -13.57
CA ASP A 235 -9.38 -14.85 -14.59
C ASP A 235 -8.71 -13.59 -15.16
N GLY A 236 -9.49 -12.53 -15.38
CA GLY A 236 -9.04 -11.26 -15.95
C GLY A 236 -8.22 -11.44 -17.22
N LEU A 237 -7.28 -10.52 -17.48
CA LEU A 237 -6.30 -10.72 -18.57
C LEU A 237 -5.24 -11.77 -18.21
N ALA A 238 -4.96 -11.95 -16.92
CA ALA A 238 -3.82 -12.73 -16.46
C ALA A 238 -3.97 -14.24 -16.75
N ARG A 239 -5.20 -14.76 -16.76
CA ARG A 239 -5.47 -16.22 -16.85
C ARG A 239 -6.38 -16.62 -18.00
N SER A 240 -7.10 -15.69 -18.61
CA SER A 240 -8.06 -16.00 -19.70
C SER A 240 -7.45 -16.75 -20.90
N TRP A 241 -6.16 -16.58 -21.15
CA TRP A 241 -5.43 -17.31 -22.21
C TRP A 241 -5.28 -18.81 -21.92
N LEU A 242 -5.39 -19.24 -20.67
CA LEU A 242 -5.36 -20.64 -20.23
C LEU A 242 -6.76 -21.27 -20.17
N ASN A 243 -7.83 -20.48 -20.16
CA ASN A 243 -9.19 -20.99 -19.94
C ASN A 243 -9.60 -22.08 -20.93
N ARG A 244 -9.23 -21.95 -22.20
CA ARG A 244 -9.52 -22.98 -23.21
C ARG A 244 -8.86 -24.33 -22.87
N HIS A 245 -7.64 -24.29 -22.33
CA HIS A 245 -6.90 -25.47 -21.91
C HIS A 245 -7.51 -26.06 -20.63
N VAL A 246 -7.78 -25.23 -19.62
CA VAL A 246 -8.29 -25.67 -18.31
C VAL A 246 -9.72 -26.22 -18.38
N PHE A 247 -10.62 -25.55 -19.10
CA PHE A 247 -12.03 -25.96 -19.19
C PHE A 247 -12.30 -26.93 -20.34
N GLY A 248 -11.36 -27.07 -21.28
CA GLY A 248 -11.55 -27.85 -22.50
C GLY A 248 -12.48 -27.17 -23.52
N GLU A 249 -12.54 -27.76 -24.71
CA GLU A 249 -13.26 -27.18 -25.86
C GLU A 249 -14.75 -26.98 -25.62
N GLU A 250 -15.42 -27.95 -25.01
CA GLU A 250 -16.88 -27.93 -24.87
C GLU A 250 -17.35 -26.78 -23.97
N ILE A 251 -16.79 -26.69 -22.76
CA ILE A 251 -17.15 -25.65 -21.78
C ILE A 251 -16.69 -24.29 -22.27
N TYR A 252 -15.48 -24.18 -22.83
CA TYR A 252 -14.98 -22.92 -23.36
C TYR A 252 -15.87 -22.37 -24.49
N ASN A 253 -16.36 -23.24 -25.38
CA ASN A 253 -17.30 -22.83 -26.43
C ASN A 253 -18.66 -22.40 -25.84
N ALA A 254 -19.12 -23.01 -24.75
CA ALA A 254 -20.30 -22.55 -24.04
C ALA A 254 -20.11 -21.12 -23.47
N PHE A 255 -18.94 -20.82 -22.88
CA PHE A 255 -18.63 -19.44 -22.44
C PHE A 255 -18.69 -18.44 -23.60
N LYS A 256 -18.16 -18.81 -24.77
CA LYS A 256 -18.22 -17.96 -25.98
C LYS A 256 -19.65 -17.73 -26.46
N GLN A 257 -20.50 -18.76 -26.42
CA GLN A 257 -21.92 -18.62 -26.78
C GLN A 257 -22.65 -17.67 -25.83
N VAL A 258 -22.45 -17.82 -24.52
CA VAL A 258 -23.03 -16.93 -23.50
C VAL A 258 -22.54 -15.48 -23.71
N LYS A 259 -21.23 -15.27 -23.91
CA LYS A 259 -20.66 -13.96 -24.19
C LYS A 259 -21.30 -13.29 -25.41
N ARG A 260 -21.43 -14.02 -26.52
CA ARG A 260 -22.06 -13.51 -27.76
C ARG A 260 -23.55 -13.22 -27.60
N ALA A 261 -24.25 -14.00 -26.79
CA ALA A 261 -25.67 -13.77 -26.53
C ALA A 261 -25.93 -12.49 -25.73
N PHE A 262 -25.07 -12.18 -24.75
CA PHE A 262 -25.19 -10.95 -23.93
C PHE A 262 -24.57 -9.72 -24.59
N ASP A 263 -23.46 -9.89 -25.31
CA ASP A 263 -22.68 -8.80 -25.90
C ASP A 263 -22.26 -9.13 -27.35
N PRO A 264 -23.21 -9.07 -28.31
CA PRO A 264 -22.96 -9.44 -29.71
C PRO A 264 -21.97 -8.52 -30.41
N HIS A 265 -21.74 -7.31 -29.89
CA HIS A 265 -20.79 -6.34 -30.43
C HIS A 265 -19.43 -6.35 -29.71
N ASN A 266 -19.25 -7.20 -28.70
CA ASN A 266 -18.02 -7.36 -27.92
C ASN A 266 -17.50 -6.05 -27.28
N LEU A 267 -18.41 -5.24 -26.72
CA LEU A 267 -18.09 -3.97 -26.06
C LEU A 267 -17.75 -4.13 -24.57
N MET A 268 -18.26 -5.18 -23.93
CA MET A 268 -18.20 -5.41 -22.49
C MET A 268 -16.93 -6.17 -22.12
N ASN A 269 -15.91 -5.45 -21.63
CA ASN A 269 -14.63 -5.99 -21.16
C ASN A 269 -14.02 -7.09 -22.07
N PRO A 270 -13.69 -6.77 -23.35
CA PRO A 270 -13.22 -7.77 -24.31
C PRO A 270 -11.89 -8.41 -23.92
N GLY A 271 -11.74 -9.69 -24.28
CA GLY A 271 -10.53 -10.50 -24.05
C GLY A 271 -10.39 -11.05 -22.63
N LYS A 272 -11.48 -11.08 -21.84
CA LYS A 272 -11.52 -11.68 -20.49
C LYS A 272 -12.52 -12.83 -20.51
N ILE A 273 -12.26 -13.88 -19.74
CA ILE A 273 -12.88 -15.21 -19.74
C ILE A 273 -12.72 -15.98 -21.05
N VAL A 274 -13.00 -15.32 -22.18
CA VAL A 274 -12.89 -15.85 -23.54
C VAL A 274 -12.07 -14.94 -24.44
N ASP A 275 -11.47 -15.52 -25.47
CA ASP A 275 -10.67 -14.84 -26.48
C ASP A 275 -9.56 -13.95 -25.86
N GLY A 276 -8.96 -14.44 -24.76
CA GLY A 276 -7.94 -13.71 -24.01
C GLY A 276 -6.59 -13.64 -24.74
N PRO A 277 -5.91 -12.48 -24.69
CA PRO A 277 -4.58 -12.35 -25.30
C PRO A 277 -3.54 -13.14 -24.49
N PRO A 278 -2.40 -13.51 -25.08
CA PRO A 278 -1.27 -14.11 -24.37
C PRO A 278 -0.85 -13.30 -23.13
N ILE A 279 -0.31 -13.98 -22.11
CA ILE A 279 0.13 -13.35 -20.85
C ILE A 279 1.26 -12.34 -21.02
N GLU A 280 2.01 -12.43 -22.12
CA GLU A 280 3.10 -11.52 -22.47
C GLU A 280 2.61 -10.19 -23.05
N ASP A 281 1.32 -10.11 -23.42
CA ASP A 281 0.71 -8.88 -23.86
C ASP A 281 0.25 -8.06 -22.64
N ASN A 282 0.10 -6.75 -22.82
CA ASN A 282 -0.40 -5.82 -21.77
C ASN A 282 0.44 -5.81 -20.48
N LEU A 283 1.72 -6.19 -20.54
CA LEU A 283 2.63 -6.11 -19.39
C LEU A 283 2.76 -4.67 -18.89
N ARG A 284 2.83 -4.51 -17.56
CA ARG A 284 3.03 -3.21 -16.91
C ARG A 284 4.29 -2.50 -17.40
N PHE A 285 5.33 -3.25 -17.75
CA PHE A 285 6.59 -2.75 -18.29
C PHE A 285 6.76 -3.24 -19.73
N GLY A 286 7.12 -4.51 -19.91
CA GLY A 286 7.41 -5.10 -21.22
C GLY A 286 8.84 -4.77 -21.69
N THR A 287 9.29 -5.46 -22.75
CA THR A 287 10.67 -5.33 -23.26
C THR A 287 10.99 -4.00 -23.93
N ASN A 288 9.95 -3.29 -24.41
CA ASN A 288 10.10 -1.94 -24.96
C ASN A 288 10.08 -0.86 -23.86
N TYR A 289 9.99 -1.24 -22.59
CA TYR A 289 10.00 -0.29 -21.48
C TYR A 289 11.38 0.32 -21.30
N SER A 290 11.49 1.60 -21.62
CA SER A 290 12.68 2.39 -21.37
C SER A 290 12.28 3.65 -20.64
N THR A 291 13.09 4.07 -19.68
CA THR A 291 12.82 5.26 -18.87
C THR A 291 13.92 6.29 -19.06
N THR A 292 13.53 7.55 -19.26
CA THR A 292 14.48 8.65 -19.15
C THR A 292 14.92 8.82 -17.71
N GLN A 293 16.22 8.84 -17.45
CA GLN A 293 16.76 9.14 -16.13
C GLN A 293 16.89 10.65 -15.97
N PRO A 294 16.09 11.31 -15.11
CA PRO A 294 16.26 12.73 -14.86
C PRO A 294 17.55 12.94 -14.04
N ILE A 295 18.16 14.11 -14.21
CA ILE A 295 19.24 14.54 -13.31
C ILE A 295 18.62 14.74 -11.94
N THR A 296 19.22 14.17 -10.89
CA THR A 296 18.70 14.27 -9.53
C THR A 296 19.64 15.04 -8.62
N LEU A 297 19.11 15.87 -7.73
CA LEU A 297 19.87 16.52 -6.67
C LEU A 297 19.99 15.62 -5.44
N PHE A 298 18.93 14.89 -5.11
CA PHE A 298 18.96 13.90 -4.05
C PHE A 298 19.72 12.63 -4.47
N ASP A 299 20.34 11.97 -3.50
CA ASP A 299 20.94 10.65 -3.69
C ASP A 299 19.88 9.53 -3.66
N TRP A 300 19.66 8.89 -4.81
CA TRP A 300 18.75 7.75 -4.99
C TRP A 300 19.46 6.41 -5.14
N SER A 301 20.77 6.33 -4.85
CA SER A 301 21.57 5.11 -4.99
C SER A 301 20.98 3.94 -4.19
N ALA A 302 20.49 4.20 -2.97
CA ALA A 302 19.84 3.21 -2.12
C ALA A 302 18.56 2.61 -2.73
N ASP A 303 17.94 3.27 -3.71
CA ASP A 303 16.76 2.79 -4.45
C ASP A 303 17.12 2.24 -5.84
N GLY A 304 18.39 2.33 -6.26
CA GLY A 304 18.82 2.06 -7.63
C GLY A 304 18.39 3.15 -8.63
N GLY A 305 18.13 4.37 -8.15
CA GLY A 305 17.69 5.51 -8.94
C GLY A 305 16.23 5.91 -8.67
N ILE A 306 15.89 7.16 -9.03
CA ILE A 306 14.56 7.72 -8.79
C ILE A 306 13.43 6.94 -9.49
N VAL A 307 13.71 6.40 -10.69
CA VAL A 307 12.74 5.58 -11.43
C VAL A 307 12.35 4.35 -10.61
N ASN A 308 13.34 3.63 -10.05
CA ASN A 308 13.09 2.47 -9.22
C ASN A 308 12.36 2.84 -7.92
N ALA A 309 12.65 4.01 -7.34
CA ALA A 309 11.92 4.53 -6.19
C ALA A 309 10.43 4.78 -6.50
N ILE A 310 10.12 5.34 -7.67
CA ILE A 310 8.73 5.53 -8.15
C ILE A 310 8.05 4.17 -8.41
N GLU A 311 8.80 3.22 -8.96
CA GLU A 311 8.32 1.87 -9.28
C GLU A 311 8.08 0.99 -8.06
N GLN A 312 8.53 1.38 -6.85
CA GLN A 312 8.16 0.71 -5.60
C GLN A 312 6.65 0.71 -5.34
N CYS A 313 5.89 1.64 -5.93
CA CYS A 313 4.44 1.63 -5.82
C CYS A 313 3.86 0.36 -6.50
N SER A 314 3.42 -0.58 -5.67
CA SER A 314 2.74 -1.81 -6.07
C SER A 314 1.44 -1.53 -6.82
N GLY A 315 0.68 -0.54 -6.34
CA GLY A 315 -0.68 -0.26 -6.79
C GLY A 315 -1.76 -0.77 -5.84
N VAL A 316 -1.41 -1.33 -4.67
CA VAL A 316 -2.36 -1.93 -3.70
C VAL A 316 -3.46 -0.98 -3.19
N GLY A 317 -3.33 0.33 -3.39
CA GLY A 317 -4.39 1.28 -3.07
C GLY A 317 -4.55 1.59 -1.57
N TYR A 318 -3.54 1.26 -0.74
CA TYR A 318 -3.52 1.62 0.69
C TYR A 318 -3.70 3.13 0.95
N CYS A 319 -3.36 3.94 -0.06
CA CYS A 319 -3.56 5.38 -0.09
C CYS A 319 -5.01 5.85 -0.30
N ARG A 320 -5.96 4.94 -0.50
CA ARG A 320 -7.39 5.24 -0.66
C ARG A 320 -8.18 5.12 0.64
N LYS A 321 -7.53 4.79 1.76
CA LYS A 321 -8.19 4.72 3.07
C LYS A 321 -8.66 6.10 3.48
N VAL A 322 -9.95 6.22 3.80
CA VAL A 322 -10.57 7.48 4.24
C VAL A 322 -10.72 7.53 5.77
N ASP A 323 -11.01 6.38 6.38
CA ASP A 323 -11.40 6.20 7.77
C ASP A 323 -10.24 6.26 8.79
N SER A 324 -9.01 6.05 8.35
CA SER A 324 -7.87 5.80 9.25
C SER A 324 -6.53 6.25 8.67
N GLY A 325 -5.55 6.52 9.55
CA GLY A 325 -4.19 6.93 9.17
C GLY A 325 -4.09 8.35 8.59
N THR A 326 -2.89 8.73 8.18
CA THR A 326 -2.58 10.06 7.60
C THR A 326 -2.30 9.95 6.10
N LEU A 327 -2.09 8.74 5.57
CA LEU A 327 -1.70 8.54 4.18
C LEU A 327 -2.69 9.19 3.19
N CYS A 328 -2.15 10.11 2.37
CA CYS A 328 -2.84 10.88 1.33
C CYS A 328 -4.00 11.74 1.87
N PRO A 329 -3.72 12.77 2.69
CA PRO A 329 -4.77 13.63 3.21
C PRO A 329 -5.54 14.35 2.11
N SER A 330 -4.92 14.62 0.95
CA SER A 330 -5.61 15.20 -0.21
C SER A 330 -6.67 14.27 -0.78
N TYR A 331 -6.38 12.98 -0.99
CA TYR A 331 -7.39 12.01 -1.41
C TYR A 331 -8.56 11.91 -0.43
N LYS A 332 -8.30 11.99 0.89
CA LYS A 332 -9.37 11.94 1.90
C LYS A 332 -10.39 13.07 1.76
N VAL A 333 -9.98 14.18 1.16
CA VAL A 333 -10.84 15.34 0.89
C VAL A 333 -11.43 15.26 -0.52
N THR A 334 -10.60 14.97 -1.53
CA THR A 334 -11.02 15.06 -2.95
C THR A 334 -11.70 13.80 -3.46
N LEU A 335 -11.40 12.64 -2.86
CA LEU A 335 -11.78 11.30 -3.34
C LEU A 335 -11.34 11.01 -4.79
N ASP A 336 -10.42 11.81 -5.34
CA ASP A 336 -9.90 11.69 -6.69
C ASP A 336 -8.61 10.86 -6.70
N GLU A 337 -8.58 9.78 -7.48
CA GLU A 337 -7.43 8.85 -7.57
C GLU A 337 -6.11 9.56 -7.89
N ARG A 338 -6.13 10.69 -8.61
CA ARG A 338 -4.92 11.47 -8.93
C ARG A 338 -4.23 11.98 -7.65
N ASP A 339 -4.99 12.22 -6.60
CA ASP A 339 -4.52 12.75 -5.32
C ASP A 339 -4.02 11.68 -4.36
N THR A 340 -3.90 10.44 -4.83
CA THR A 340 -3.27 9.36 -4.10
C THR A 340 -1.78 9.25 -4.42
N THR A 341 -1.01 8.61 -3.53
CA THR A 341 0.38 8.23 -3.83
C THR A 341 0.47 7.34 -5.07
N ARG A 342 -0.50 6.44 -5.27
CA ARG A 342 -0.58 5.56 -6.44
C ARG A 342 -0.79 6.35 -7.73
N GLY A 343 -1.73 7.28 -7.73
CA GLY A 343 -2.00 8.18 -8.87
C GLY A 343 -0.75 8.94 -9.28
N ARG A 344 -0.09 9.60 -8.32
CA ARG A 344 1.17 10.33 -8.52
C ARG A 344 2.29 9.46 -9.06
N ALA A 345 2.49 8.29 -8.46
CA ALA A 345 3.53 7.35 -8.91
C ALA A 345 3.26 6.82 -10.32
N ASN A 346 2.00 6.57 -10.70
CA ASN A 346 1.64 6.15 -12.05
C ASN A 346 1.80 7.28 -13.07
N ALA A 347 1.40 8.51 -12.75
CA ALA A 347 1.57 9.67 -13.62
C ALA A 347 3.07 9.89 -13.93
N LEU A 348 3.91 9.97 -12.89
CA LEU A 348 5.36 10.12 -13.04
C LEU A 348 5.98 8.99 -13.84
N ARG A 349 5.61 7.74 -13.56
CA ARG A 349 6.12 6.56 -14.28
C ARG A 349 5.75 6.58 -15.75
N ASN A 350 4.51 6.91 -16.09
CA ASN A 350 4.05 6.97 -17.47
C ASN A 350 4.73 8.11 -18.25
N ALA A 351 5.02 9.24 -17.60
CA ALA A 351 5.80 10.31 -18.19
C ALA A 351 7.28 9.92 -18.40
N LEU A 352 7.91 9.29 -17.41
CA LEU A 352 9.31 8.87 -17.49
C LEU A 352 9.53 7.72 -18.47
N SER A 353 8.55 6.85 -18.66
CA SER A 353 8.62 5.71 -19.60
C SER A 353 8.24 6.03 -21.04
N GLY A 354 7.89 7.29 -21.33
CA GLY A 354 7.47 7.73 -22.66
C GLY A 354 6.08 7.27 -23.09
N ARG A 355 5.25 6.75 -22.17
CA ARG A 355 3.82 6.49 -22.44
C ARG A 355 3.01 7.78 -22.55
N LEU A 356 3.47 8.84 -21.88
CA LEU A 356 3.01 10.20 -22.11
C LEU A 356 4.10 10.97 -22.88
N PRO A 357 3.74 12.02 -23.64
CA PRO A 357 4.71 12.92 -24.25
C PRO A 357 5.72 13.42 -23.23
N ARG A 358 6.98 13.60 -23.63
CA ARG A 358 8.08 13.95 -22.71
C ARG A 358 7.81 15.29 -21.99
N GLU A 359 7.14 16.19 -22.67
CA GLU A 359 6.73 17.51 -22.20
C GLU A 359 5.74 17.39 -21.03
N ALA A 360 4.95 16.30 -20.99
CA ALA A 360 3.99 16.04 -19.92
C ALA A 360 4.69 15.89 -18.56
N LEU A 361 5.96 15.48 -18.50
CA LEU A 361 6.69 15.33 -17.25
C LEU A 361 6.79 16.64 -16.47
N TYR A 362 6.85 17.80 -17.13
CA TYR A 362 6.94 19.11 -16.48
C TYR A 362 5.83 20.05 -16.95
N SER A 363 4.66 19.48 -17.22
CA SER A 363 3.45 20.20 -17.60
C SER A 363 2.71 20.77 -16.38
N ASP A 364 1.78 21.70 -16.62
CA ASP A 364 0.85 22.18 -15.60
C ASP A 364 -0.05 21.03 -15.09
N GLU A 365 -0.44 20.09 -15.96
CA GLU A 365 -1.25 18.93 -15.56
C GLU A 365 -0.50 17.99 -14.60
N MET A 366 0.81 17.78 -14.81
CA MET A 366 1.64 17.03 -13.87
C MET A 366 1.83 17.79 -12.56
N ARG A 367 1.94 19.13 -12.62
CA ARG A 367 1.93 19.97 -11.42
C ARG A 367 0.66 19.72 -10.63
N ASP A 368 -0.51 19.77 -11.25
CA ASP A 368 -1.79 19.59 -10.58
C ASP A 368 -1.90 18.22 -9.87
N VAL A 369 -1.36 17.15 -10.48
CA VAL A 369 -1.28 15.81 -9.84
C VAL A 369 -0.43 15.81 -8.57
N LEU A 370 0.66 16.59 -8.54
CA LEU A 370 1.61 16.63 -7.44
C LEU A 370 1.33 17.73 -6.43
N ASP A 371 0.57 18.76 -6.80
CA ASP A 371 0.42 20.00 -6.04
C ASP A 371 -0.18 19.74 -4.65
N LEU A 372 -1.29 19.01 -4.59
CA LEU A 372 -1.98 18.66 -3.34
C LEU A 372 -1.25 17.62 -2.47
N CYS A 373 -0.07 17.14 -2.86
CA CYS A 373 0.77 16.34 -1.96
C CYS A 373 1.48 17.24 -0.94
N VAL A 374 1.02 17.20 0.31
CA VAL A 374 1.55 18.03 1.42
C VAL A 374 3.00 17.67 1.82
N GLY A 375 3.53 16.52 1.36
CA GLY A 375 4.89 16.10 1.70
C GLY A 375 5.04 15.58 3.14
N CYS A 376 3.96 15.14 3.78
CA CYS A 376 3.93 14.66 5.16
C CYS A 376 4.68 13.34 5.43
N LYS A 377 5.17 12.67 4.38
CA LYS A 377 5.85 11.35 4.45
C LYS A 377 5.06 10.18 5.00
N ALA A 378 3.74 10.31 5.20
CA ALA A 378 2.89 9.18 5.57
C ALA A 378 2.95 8.02 4.55
N CYS A 379 3.27 8.30 3.29
CA CYS A 379 3.50 7.27 2.26
C CYS A 379 4.74 6.42 2.51
N GLN A 380 5.73 6.93 3.22
CA GLN A 380 6.93 6.19 3.58
C GLN A 380 6.70 5.33 4.82
N SER A 381 5.97 5.85 5.82
CA SER A 381 5.75 5.18 7.10
C SER A 381 4.53 4.25 7.11
N GLU A 382 3.41 4.67 6.53
CA GLU A 382 2.15 3.92 6.61
C GLU A 382 1.95 2.99 5.40
N CYS A 383 2.41 3.35 4.20
CA CYS A 383 2.27 2.46 3.05
C CYS A 383 3.20 1.24 3.23
N PRO A 384 2.71 0.00 3.11
CA PRO A 384 3.59 -1.15 3.30
C PRO A 384 4.75 -1.21 2.29
N SER A 385 4.59 -0.61 1.10
CA SER A 385 5.67 -0.48 0.09
C SER A 385 6.72 0.60 0.42
N SER A 386 6.50 1.43 1.44
CA SER A 386 7.45 2.45 1.94
C SER A 386 7.96 3.48 0.92
N ILE A 387 7.13 3.80 -0.08
CA ILE A 387 7.47 4.79 -1.10
C ILE A 387 7.55 6.22 -0.52
N ASP A 388 8.66 6.92 -0.73
CA ASP A 388 8.83 8.31 -0.30
C ASP A 388 8.36 9.31 -1.37
N MET A 389 7.04 9.43 -1.53
CA MET A 389 6.44 10.39 -2.47
C MET A 389 6.77 11.84 -2.13
N ALA A 390 7.07 12.16 -0.87
CA ALA A 390 7.47 13.51 -0.50
C ALA A 390 8.82 13.87 -1.14
N ARG A 391 9.80 12.98 -1.02
CA ARG A 391 11.12 13.16 -1.63
C ARG A 391 11.05 13.14 -3.16
N ILE A 392 10.24 12.25 -3.74
CA ILE A 392 9.99 12.18 -5.19
C ILE A 392 9.40 13.50 -5.68
N LYS A 393 8.35 14.02 -5.01
CA LYS A 393 7.75 15.32 -5.32
C LYS A 393 8.77 16.45 -5.22
N SER A 394 9.56 16.50 -4.16
CA SER A 394 10.55 17.57 -3.98
C SER A 394 11.60 17.58 -5.09
N GLU A 395 12.07 16.41 -5.53
CA GLU A 395 12.98 16.31 -6.69
C GLU A 395 12.29 16.79 -7.98
N TRP A 396 11.05 16.35 -8.20
CA TRP A 396 10.27 16.78 -9.36
C TRP A 396 10.04 18.30 -9.36
N GLN A 397 9.65 18.89 -8.23
CA GLN A 397 9.42 20.32 -8.07
C GLN A 397 10.68 21.13 -8.34
N HIS A 398 11.84 20.66 -7.85
CA HIS A 398 13.12 21.29 -8.15
C HIS A 398 13.33 21.39 -9.68
N GLN A 399 13.15 20.27 -10.39
CA GLN A 399 13.30 20.23 -11.85
C GLN A 399 12.24 21.06 -12.59
N TYR A 400 11.01 21.12 -12.08
CA TYR A 400 9.94 21.94 -12.61
C TYR A 400 10.29 23.44 -12.50
N HIS A 401 10.71 23.89 -11.32
CA HIS A 401 11.07 25.29 -11.08
C HIS A 401 12.35 25.72 -11.80
N GLN A 402 13.29 24.80 -12.08
CA GLN A 402 14.45 25.09 -12.93
C GLN A 402 14.04 25.43 -14.38
N ARG A 403 12.87 24.98 -14.84
CA ARG A 403 12.35 25.21 -16.20
C ARG A 403 11.40 26.40 -16.25
N HIS A 404 10.50 26.50 -15.28
CA HIS A 404 9.40 27.46 -15.29
C HIS A 404 9.65 28.68 -14.39
N GLY A 405 10.70 28.65 -13.58
CA GLY A 405 10.92 29.63 -12.52
C GLY A 405 9.96 29.43 -11.34
N LEU A 406 10.09 30.30 -10.35
CA LEU A 406 9.16 30.39 -9.23
C LEU A 406 8.10 31.44 -9.56
N SER A 407 6.85 31.17 -9.19
CA SER A 407 5.83 32.21 -9.13
C SER A 407 6.19 33.26 -8.07
N LEU A 408 5.57 34.43 -8.15
CA LEU A 408 5.76 35.49 -7.14
C LEU A 408 5.37 35.00 -5.74
N GLY A 409 4.26 34.24 -5.63
CA GLY A 409 3.81 33.64 -4.38
C GLY A 409 4.85 32.69 -3.79
N GLU A 410 5.33 31.73 -4.58
CA GLU A 410 6.35 30.76 -4.13
C GLU A 410 7.65 31.46 -3.71
N TRP A 411 8.11 32.44 -4.50
CA TRP A 411 9.30 33.21 -4.16
C TRP A 411 9.14 33.97 -2.85
N LEU A 412 7.97 34.60 -2.64
CA LEU A 412 7.65 35.34 -1.42
C LEU A 412 7.65 34.41 -0.20
N PHE A 413 6.93 33.29 -0.28
CA PHE A 413 6.83 32.33 0.83
C PHE A 413 8.18 31.67 1.13
N ALA A 414 8.98 31.32 0.12
CA ALA A 414 10.31 30.77 0.30
C ALA A 414 11.27 31.77 1.00
N ASN A 415 11.08 33.07 0.80
CA ASN A 415 11.89 34.12 1.42
C ASN A 415 11.24 34.77 2.64
N MET A 416 10.10 34.26 3.12
CA MET A 416 9.33 34.86 4.22
C MET A 416 10.17 35.08 5.49
N PRO A 417 11.09 34.17 5.91
CA PRO A 417 11.96 34.44 7.06
C PRO A 417 12.87 35.66 6.87
N ARG A 418 13.44 35.85 5.68
CA ARG A 418 14.32 37.00 5.35
C ARG A 418 13.52 38.29 5.23
N ILE A 419 12.35 38.22 4.62
CA ILE A 419 11.42 39.36 4.52
C ILE A 419 10.98 39.79 5.92
N GLY A 420 10.63 38.82 6.78
CA GLY A 420 10.27 39.06 8.17
C GLY A 420 11.42 39.70 8.96
N GLU A 421 12.65 39.20 8.80
CA GLU A 421 13.84 39.81 9.40
C GLU A 421 14.01 41.27 8.98
N TRP A 422 13.98 41.55 7.67
CA TRP A 422 14.11 42.91 7.13
C TRP A 422 13.01 43.87 7.62
N LEU A 423 11.75 43.42 7.60
CA LEU A 423 10.61 44.20 8.08
C LEU A 423 10.68 44.45 9.59
N SER A 424 11.20 43.50 10.37
CA SER A 424 11.37 43.65 11.82
C SER A 424 12.37 44.75 12.19
N HIS A 425 13.32 45.05 11.30
CA HIS A 425 14.25 46.17 11.44
C HIS A 425 13.65 47.52 11.04
N ALA A 426 12.46 47.53 10.43
CA ALA A 426 11.73 48.74 10.05
C ALA A 426 10.28 48.72 10.55
N PRO A 427 10.04 48.92 11.88
CA PRO A 427 8.70 48.91 12.48
C PRO A 427 7.61 49.73 11.78
N PRO A 428 7.88 50.93 11.23
CA PRO A 428 6.87 51.68 10.47
C PRO A 428 6.43 50.95 9.20
N LEU A 429 7.35 50.24 8.54
CA LEU A 429 7.08 49.48 7.33
C LEU A 429 6.30 48.20 7.65
N ALA A 430 6.62 47.53 8.77
CA ALA A 430 5.86 46.39 9.26
C ALA A 430 4.41 46.77 9.59
N LYS A 431 4.19 47.91 10.27
CA LYS A 431 2.84 48.46 10.55
C LYS A 431 2.06 48.77 9.29
N PHE A 432 2.72 49.41 8.31
CA PHE A 432 2.10 49.71 7.03
C PHE A 432 1.72 48.43 6.27
N ALA A 433 2.61 47.44 6.22
CA ALA A 433 2.34 46.15 5.61
C ALA A 433 1.17 45.42 6.30
N ASN A 434 1.15 45.38 7.63
CA ASN A 434 0.03 44.79 8.39
C ASN A 434 -1.30 45.50 8.11
N GLY A 435 -1.29 46.84 8.03
CA GLY A 435 -2.49 47.62 7.69
C GLY A 435 -3.03 47.33 6.28
N LEU A 436 -2.15 47.06 5.31
CA LEU A 436 -2.55 46.62 3.97
C LEU A 436 -3.12 45.20 3.97
N LEU A 437 -2.57 44.29 4.79
CA LEU A 437 -3.03 42.91 4.91
C LEU A 437 -4.38 42.80 5.66
N ASP A 438 -4.66 43.72 6.59
CA ASP A 438 -5.92 43.79 7.34
C ASP A 438 -7.08 44.39 6.53
N ALA A 439 -6.78 45.24 5.55
CA ALA A 439 -7.79 45.86 4.72
C ALA A 439 -8.18 44.93 3.57
N GLU A 440 -9.34 44.28 3.67
CA GLU A 440 -9.86 43.29 2.69
C GLU A 440 -9.80 43.76 1.24
N LEU A 441 -10.07 45.05 1.00
CA LEU A 441 -10.02 45.67 -0.33
C LEU A 441 -8.64 45.55 -0.99
N PHE A 442 -7.57 45.57 -0.19
CA PHE A 442 -6.19 45.40 -0.64
C PHE A 442 -5.71 43.95 -0.48
N ALA A 443 -6.17 43.24 0.54
CA ALA A 443 -5.79 41.85 0.79
C ALA A 443 -6.29 40.89 -0.28
N ALA A 444 -7.53 41.03 -0.77
CA ALA A 444 -8.11 40.13 -1.78
C ALA A 444 -7.29 40.03 -3.09
N PRO A 445 -6.92 41.16 -3.77
CA PRO A 445 -6.08 41.09 -4.96
C PRO A 445 -4.66 40.58 -4.66
N ILE A 446 -4.10 40.88 -3.48
CA ILE A 446 -2.81 40.34 -3.04
C ILE A 446 -2.90 38.81 -2.89
N LYS A 447 -3.93 38.29 -2.19
CA LYS A 447 -4.17 36.86 -2.04
C LYS A 447 -4.28 36.17 -3.40
N LYS A 448 -5.06 36.74 -4.33
CA LYS A 448 -5.21 36.20 -5.69
C LYS A 448 -3.88 36.17 -6.45
N LEU A 449 -3.08 37.24 -6.37
CA LEU A 449 -1.77 37.32 -7.01
C LEU A 449 -0.76 36.32 -6.42
N LEU A 450 -0.82 36.09 -5.11
CA LEU A 450 0.08 35.18 -4.39
C LEU A 450 -0.37 33.72 -4.40
N GLY A 451 -1.53 33.40 -5.00
CA GLY A 451 -2.09 32.05 -5.00
C GLY A 451 -2.62 31.59 -3.64
N VAL A 452 -3.06 32.52 -2.78
CA VAL A 452 -3.63 32.24 -1.46
C VAL A 452 -5.16 32.21 -1.57
N ALA A 453 -5.78 31.19 -0.97
CA ALA A 453 -7.24 31.06 -0.86
C ALA A 453 -7.84 32.30 -0.15
N GLN A 454 -8.97 32.79 -0.64
CA GLN A 454 -9.53 34.08 -0.19
C GLN A 454 -9.96 34.05 1.27
N GLU A 455 -10.38 32.87 1.73
CA GLU A 455 -10.88 32.55 3.06
C GLU A 455 -9.75 32.48 4.12
N ARG A 456 -8.48 32.55 3.70
CA ARG A 456 -7.33 32.45 4.61
C ARG A 456 -6.84 33.81 5.07
N ASP A 457 -6.51 33.91 6.34
CA ASP A 457 -5.81 35.07 6.88
C ASP A 457 -4.35 35.09 6.45
N LEU A 458 -3.84 36.28 6.13
CA LEU A 458 -2.42 36.47 5.82
C LEU A 458 -1.63 36.67 7.13
N PRO A 459 -0.45 36.06 7.28
CA PRO A 459 0.35 36.21 8.48
C PRO A 459 0.84 37.65 8.64
N LYS A 460 0.73 38.19 9.86
CA LYS A 460 1.20 39.54 10.19
C LYS A 460 2.70 39.55 10.47
N PHE A 461 3.36 40.65 10.12
CA PHE A 461 4.77 40.88 10.44
C PHE A 461 4.92 41.42 11.86
N ALA A 462 5.99 41.02 12.54
CA ALA A 462 6.31 41.53 13.86
C ALA A 462 6.67 43.03 13.79
N GLU A 463 5.94 43.86 14.53
CA GLU A 463 6.15 45.32 14.57
C GLU A 463 7.29 45.74 15.50
N GLN A 464 7.97 44.79 16.12
CA GLN A 464 9.10 45.01 17.01
C GLN A 464 10.26 44.09 16.60
N GLY A 465 11.40 44.68 16.25
CA GLY A 465 12.63 43.95 15.98
C GLY A 465 13.20 43.31 17.24
N MET A 466 13.92 42.20 17.08
CA MET A 466 14.66 41.55 18.18
C MET A 466 15.92 42.33 18.61
N GLY A 467 16.26 43.42 17.92
CA GLY A 467 17.39 44.30 18.24
C GLY A 467 17.03 45.32 19.31
N GLY A 468 17.33 45.03 20.58
CA GLY A 468 17.36 46.05 21.63
C GLY A 468 16.96 45.64 23.04
N ARG A 469 16.35 44.47 23.24
CA ARG A 469 16.10 43.92 24.59
C ARG A 469 16.86 42.62 24.74
N GLY A 470 18.00 42.70 25.44
CA GLY A 470 18.75 41.53 25.85
C GLY A 470 17.79 40.52 26.48
N TRP A 471 17.84 39.28 25.99
CA TRP A 471 17.23 38.15 26.65
C TRP A 471 17.91 37.96 28.01
N GLY A 472 17.45 38.70 29.02
CA GLY A 472 17.49 38.21 30.38
C GLY A 472 16.52 37.04 30.41
N ILE A 473 17.04 35.81 30.27
CA ILE A 473 16.32 34.60 30.62
C ILE A 473 15.90 34.80 32.08
N ARG A 474 14.65 35.23 32.32
CA ARG A 474 14.03 35.11 33.63
C ARG A 474 13.83 33.62 33.82
N SER A 475 14.79 32.99 34.49
CA SER A 475 14.63 31.65 35.05
C SER A 475 13.54 31.75 36.12
N ASP A 476 12.28 31.58 35.73
CA ASP A 476 11.25 31.31 36.70
C ASP A 476 11.52 29.89 37.22
N ARG A 477 12.08 29.82 38.43
CA ARG A 477 12.35 28.57 39.11
C ARG A 477 11.03 28.01 39.62
N SER A 478 10.40 27.12 38.87
CA SER A 478 9.49 26.14 39.46
C SER A 478 10.32 25.10 40.26
N PRO A 479 9.93 24.73 41.50
CA PRO A 479 10.72 23.85 42.33
C PRO A 479 10.58 22.37 41.93
N ASN A 480 11.74 21.73 41.90
CA ASN A 480 12.09 20.32 41.95
C ASN A 480 11.94 19.39 40.72
N PRO A 481 13.07 18.74 40.32
CA PRO A 481 13.17 17.68 39.32
C PRO A 481 13.30 16.28 39.96
N HIS A 482 13.04 15.22 39.20
CA HIS A 482 13.70 13.90 39.30
C HIS A 482 13.29 13.01 38.11
N PRO A 483 14.12 12.04 37.66
CA PRO A 483 15.44 12.22 37.09
C PRO A 483 15.54 11.58 35.68
N LEU A 484 16.32 12.20 34.79
CA LEU A 484 16.86 11.53 33.60
C LEU A 484 18.03 10.61 34.00
N LEU A 485 18.33 9.59 33.19
CA LEU A 485 19.67 9.21 32.67
C LEU A 485 19.57 7.85 31.90
N PRO A 486 20.53 7.45 31.01
CA PRO A 486 21.52 8.24 30.25
C PRO A 486 21.87 7.74 28.80
N ASN A 487 22.62 8.59 28.09
CA ASN A 487 23.65 8.34 27.05
C ASN A 487 23.31 8.16 25.56
N SER A 488 23.61 9.18 24.74
CA SER A 488 24.73 9.15 23.77
C SER A 488 25.04 10.56 23.19
N PRO A 489 26.28 10.85 22.72
CA PRO A 489 26.71 12.19 22.36
C PRO A 489 26.76 12.40 20.83
N SER A 490 26.16 13.48 20.33
CA SER A 490 26.71 14.21 19.18
C SER A 490 26.02 15.56 19.01
N ARG A 491 26.85 16.57 18.74
CA ARG A 491 26.51 17.99 18.74
C ARG A 491 25.56 18.34 17.60
N CYS A 492 24.35 18.79 17.93
CA CYS A 492 23.54 19.63 17.05
C CYS A 492 23.32 20.98 17.74
N ARG A 493 23.63 22.07 17.03
CA ARG A 493 23.25 23.43 17.44
C ARG A 493 21.72 23.51 17.50
N ALA A 494 21.18 23.87 18.65
CA ALA A 494 19.76 24.05 18.85
C ALA A 494 19.23 25.17 17.95
N VAL A 495 18.34 24.82 17.01
CA VAL A 495 17.43 25.76 16.37
C VAL A 495 16.17 25.76 17.25
N SER A 496 15.89 26.89 17.89
CA SER A 496 14.73 27.07 18.77
C SER A 496 13.43 26.88 17.99
N MET A 497 12.66 25.85 18.33
CA MET A 497 11.27 25.71 17.89
C MET A 497 10.42 26.83 18.50
N VAL A 498 9.83 27.65 17.65
CA VAL A 498 8.77 28.60 18.02
C VAL A 498 7.46 27.82 18.12
N ARG A 499 6.86 27.87 19.31
CA ARG A 499 5.54 27.30 19.61
C ARG A 499 4.49 28.30 19.13
N LEU A 500 3.81 28.01 18.01
CA LEU A 500 2.60 28.73 17.60
C LEU A 500 1.44 28.22 18.46
N GLN A 501 0.89 29.08 19.31
CA GLN A 501 -0.44 28.87 19.91
C GLN A 501 -1.48 29.13 18.81
N VAL A 502 -2.15 28.07 18.36
CA VAL A 502 -3.40 28.17 17.61
C VAL A 502 -4.52 28.01 18.63
N GLU A 503 -5.25 29.09 18.90
CA GLU A 503 -6.53 28.99 19.60
C GLU A 503 -7.53 28.30 18.68
N ASN A 504 -8.00 27.14 19.12
CA ASN A 504 -8.94 26.29 18.40
C ASN A 504 -10.35 26.80 18.72
N ARG A 505 -11.00 27.47 17.76
CA ARG A 505 -12.43 27.79 17.83
C ARG A 505 -13.15 27.14 16.65
N ASP A 506 -14.01 26.19 17.01
CA ASP A 506 -15.16 25.63 16.28
C ASP A 506 -14.93 25.08 14.86
N LEU A 507 -14.52 23.80 14.82
CA LEU A 507 -14.56 22.91 13.64
C LEU A 507 -15.71 21.88 13.71
N ARG A 508 -16.75 22.15 14.50
CA ARG A 508 -17.88 21.22 14.73
C ARG A 508 -19.18 21.59 14.03
N ALA A 509 -19.30 22.79 13.43
CA ALA A 509 -20.57 23.25 12.87
C ALA A 509 -20.77 22.95 11.36
N ASP A 510 -19.70 22.75 10.59
CA ASP A 510 -19.82 22.63 9.12
C ASP A 510 -19.93 21.18 8.60
N VAL A 511 -19.81 20.17 9.47
CA VAL A 511 -19.93 18.75 9.09
C VAL A 511 -21.40 18.27 9.12
N GLU A 512 -22.30 18.95 9.86
CA GLU A 512 -23.71 18.55 9.93
C GLU A 512 -24.59 19.14 8.81
N ALA A 513 -24.12 20.16 8.09
CA ALA A 513 -24.92 20.85 7.06
C ALA A 513 -24.87 20.21 5.66
N HIS A 514 -24.00 19.22 5.41
CA HIS A 514 -23.92 18.51 4.12
C HIS A 514 -24.50 17.09 4.14
N ALA A 515 -24.96 16.61 5.31
CA ALA A 515 -25.58 15.29 5.46
C ALA A 515 -27.09 15.26 5.14
N HIS A 516 -27.70 16.39 4.76
CA HIS A 516 -29.14 16.49 4.51
C HIS A 516 -29.55 16.79 3.06
N GLU A 517 -28.63 16.79 2.09
CA GLU A 517 -28.95 17.01 0.66
C GLU A 517 -28.57 15.85 -0.27
N VAL A 518 -28.16 14.70 0.27
CA VAL A 518 -28.05 13.44 -0.47
C VAL A 518 -28.66 12.32 0.37
N ALA A 519 -29.99 12.24 0.35
CA ALA A 519 -30.79 11.10 0.78
C ALA A 519 -31.87 10.84 -0.26
#